data_AF-A0A358Q814-F1
#
_entry.id   AF-A0A358Q814-F1
#
_cell.length_a   1.000
_cell.length_b   1.000
_cell.length_c   1.000
_cell.angle_alpha   90.00
_cell.angle_beta   90.00
_cell.angle_gamma   90.00
#
_symmetry.space_group_name_H-M   'P 1'
#
loop_
_entity.id
_entity.type
_entity.pdbx_description
1 polymer ?
#
loop_
_entity_poly.entity_id
_entity_poly.type
_entity_poly.pdbx_seq_one_letter_code
_entity_poly.pdbx_strand_id
1 'polypeptide(L)' 'MQAFKCTRRIKLYIREQVVDAIENCLDEGERKIIRTRFGIDDGIPKTLIEIEVRFGVDREQVREIEKKVRTYLKEHC' A
#
# COMPACT_ATOMS: atom_id res chain seq x y z
N MET A 1 -17.75 12.24 -8.68
CA MET A 1 -16.34 12.48 -9.04
C MET A 1 -15.43 12.07 -7.90
N GLN A 2 -14.80 10.89 -7.94
CA GLN A 2 -13.60 10.57 -7.14
C GLN A 2 -12.97 9.27 -7.66
N ALA A 3 -12.59 9.29 -8.94
CA ALA A 3 -11.46 8.50 -9.40
C ALA A 3 -10.21 9.39 -9.26
N PHE A 4 -9.02 8.78 -9.22
CA PHE A 4 -7.70 9.42 -9.16
C PHE A 4 -7.33 9.93 -7.75
N LYS A 5 -6.29 9.43 -7.07
CA LYS A 5 -5.00 8.92 -7.53
C LYS A 5 -4.54 7.82 -6.55
N CYS A 6 -4.66 6.55 -6.93
CA CYS A 6 -3.69 5.57 -6.43
C CYS A 6 -2.33 6.09 -6.91
N THR A 7 -1.41 6.32 -5.98
CA THR A 7 -0.12 6.98 -6.19
C THR A 7 0.58 6.35 -7.40
N ARG A 8 0.54 7.02 -8.56
CA ARG A 8 0.82 6.49 -9.92
C ARG A 8 2.22 5.89 -10.13
N ARG A 9 3.07 5.83 -9.09
CA ARG A 9 4.49 5.43 -9.15
C ARG A 9 4.78 4.01 -8.65
N ILE A 10 3.98 3.42 -7.75
CA ILE A 10 4.23 2.03 -7.31
C ILE A 10 3.87 1.03 -8.42
N LYS A 11 2.96 1.38 -9.33
CA LYS A 11 2.53 0.53 -10.44
C LYS A 11 3.64 0.16 -11.45
N LEU A 12 4.83 0.75 -11.34
CA LEU A 12 5.99 0.46 -12.18
C LEU A 12 6.81 -0.74 -11.69
N TYR A 13 6.64 -1.15 -10.43
CA TYR A 13 7.39 -2.26 -9.84
C TYR A 13 6.66 -3.59 -10.06
N ILE A 14 7.42 -4.66 -10.24
CA ILE A 14 6.86 -6.02 -10.33
C ILE A 14 6.26 -6.42 -8.99
N ARG A 15 5.20 -7.25 -9.03
CA ARG A 15 4.45 -7.66 -7.83
C ARG A 15 5.35 -8.22 -6.74
N GLU A 16 6.34 -9.02 -7.12
CA GLU A 16 7.27 -9.68 -6.18
C GLU A 16 8.10 -8.67 -5.39
N GLN A 17 8.68 -7.65 -6.03
CA GLN A 17 9.41 -6.59 -5.34
C GLN A 17 8.53 -5.79 -4.38
N VAL A 18 7.28 -5.53 -4.78
CA VAL A 18 6.32 -4.82 -3.92
C VAL A 18 5.98 -5.67 -2.70
N VAL A 19 5.79 -6.98 -2.87
CA VAL A 19 5.54 -7.92 -1.77
C VAL A 19 6.75 -7.99 -0.84
N ASP A 20 7.96 -8.14 -1.38
CA ASP A 20 9.20 -8.15 -0.61
C ASP A 20 9.37 -6.86 0.20
N ALA A 21 9.16 -5.70 -0.41
CA ALA A 21 9.18 -4.41 0.27
C ALA A 21 8.16 -4.37 1.43
N ILE A 22 6.93 -4.83 1.20
CA ILE A 22 5.89 -4.89 2.23
C ILE A 22 6.31 -5.82 3.38
N GLU A 23 6.90 -6.97 3.10
CA GLU A 23 7.33 -7.92 4.14
C GLU A 23 8.52 -7.41 4.95
N ASN A 24 9.46 -6.71 4.31
CA ASN A 24 10.68 -6.25 4.95
C ASN A 24 10.57 -4.88 5.64
N CYS A 25 9.73 -3.96 5.14
CA CYS A 25 9.69 -2.58 5.68
C CYS A 25 8.48 -2.25 6.57
N LEU A 26 7.46 -3.14 6.62
CA LEU A 26 6.22 -2.89 7.36
C LEU A 26 5.98 -3.93 8.45
N ASP A 27 5.28 -3.52 9.51
CA ASP A 27 4.80 -4.43 10.56
C ASP A 27 3.56 -5.20 10.12
N GLU A 28 3.21 -6.29 10.82
CA GLU A 28 2.12 -7.19 10.41
C GLU A 28 0.76 -6.49 10.21
N GLY A 29 0.46 -5.47 11.04
CA GLY A 29 -0.74 -4.65 10.88
C GLY A 29 -0.70 -3.75 9.65
N GLU A 30 0.43 -3.07 9.43
CA GLU A 30 0.68 -2.20 8.27
C GLU A 30 0.66 -3.02 6.96
N ARG A 31 1.20 -4.25 6.98
CA ARG A 31 1.16 -5.18 5.86
C ARG A 31 -0.26 -5.49 5.44
N LYS A 32 -1.15 -5.83 6.37
CA LYS A 32 -2.56 -6.13 6.07
C LYS A 32 -3.27 -4.95 5.43
N ILE A 33 -3.02 -3.74 5.93
CA ILE A 33 -3.57 -2.49 5.39
C ILE A 33 -3.12 -2.29 3.93
N ILE A 34 -1.82 -2.39 3.68
CA ILE A 34 -1.25 -2.12 2.36
C ILE A 34 -1.53 -3.23 1.34
N ARG A 35 -1.55 -4.49 1.75
CA ARG A 35 -1.97 -5.61 0.89
C ARG A 35 -3.41 -5.45 0.44
N THR A 36 -4.30 -5.08 1.36
CA THR A 36 -5.70 -4.78 1.03
C THR A 36 -5.82 -3.56 0.11
N ARG A 37 -5.03 -2.50 0.36
CA ARG A 37 -4.99 -1.28 -0.44
C ARG A 37 -4.59 -1.54 -1.89
N PHE A 38 -3.57 -2.38 -2.12
CA PHE A 38 -3.10 -2.74 -3.45
C PHE A 38 -3.85 -3.94 -4.06
N GLY A 39 -4.72 -4.61 -3.30
CA GLY A 39 -5.43 -5.80 -3.75
C GLY A 39 -4.47 -6.97 -4.00
N ILE A 40 -3.46 -7.13 -3.15
CA ILE A 40 -2.48 -8.23 -3.27
C ILE A 40 -3.15 -9.57 -2.91
N ASP A 41 -4.02 -9.58 -1.90
CA ASP A 41 -4.71 -10.79 -1.46
C ASP A 41 -5.93 -11.12 -2.35
N ASP A 42 -6.82 -10.13 -2.56
CA ASP A 42 -8.11 -10.33 -3.24
C ASP A 42 -8.10 -9.93 -4.73
N GLY A 43 -6.97 -9.43 -5.26
CA GLY A 43 -6.87 -8.88 -6.62
C GLY A 43 -7.57 -7.53 -6.84
N ILE A 44 -8.34 -7.06 -5.86
CA ILE A 44 -9.15 -5.85 -5.94
C ILE A 44 -8.56 -4.76 -5.04
N PRO A 45 -8.00 -3.67 -5.61
CA PRO A 45 -7.46 -2.58 -4.81
C PRO A 45 -8.59 -1.82 -4.10
N LYS A 46 -8.42 -1.59 -2.80
CA LYS A 46 -9.40 -0.84 -1.98
C LYS A 46 -9.07 0.64 -1.91
N THR A 47 -10.09 1.48 -1.78
CA THR A 47 -9.94 2.94 -1.60
C THR A 47 -9.43 3.30 -0.20
N LEU A 48 -8.86 4.51 -0.02
CA LEU A 48 -8.46 4.97 1.32
C LEU A 48 -9.64 5.00 2.30
N ILE A 49 -10.83 5.33 1.80
CA ILE A 49 -12.07 5.37 2.59
C ILE A 49 -12.43 3.95 3.06
N GLU A 50 -12.37 2.97 2.16
CA GLU A 50 -12.65 1.57 2.53
C GLU A 50 -11.63 1.04 3.55
N ILE A 51 -10.36 1.43 3.42
CA ILE A 51 -9.31 1.05 4.36
C ILE A 51 -9.52 1.72 5.73
N GLU A 52 -9.83 3.02 5.74
CA GLU A 52 -10.14 3.79 6.95
C GLU A 52 -11.31 3.17 7.73
N VAL A 53 -12.39 2.81 7.04
CA VAL A 53 -13.56 2.16 7.66
C VAL A 53 -13.24 0.72 8.11
N ARG A 54 -12.48 -0.06 7.33
CA ARG A 54 -12.19 -1.46 7.64
C ARG A 54 -11.19 -1.64 8.78
N PHE A 55 -10.15 -0.81 8.83
CA PHE A 55 -9.05 -0.96 9.78
C PHE A 55 -9.05 0.11 10.89
N GLY A 56 -9.94 1.10 10.82
CA GLY A 56 -10.00 2.20 11.81
C GLY A 56 -8.76 3.09 11.80
N VAL A 57 -8.05 3.15 10.66
CA VAL A 57 -6.81 3.92 10.51
C VAL A 57 -7.05 5.22 9.78
N ASP A 58 -6.34 6.27 10.16
CA ASP A 58 -6.40 7.54 9.45
C ASP A 58 -5.75 7.41 8.06
N ARG A 59 -6.24 8.20 7.10
CA ARG A 59 -5.68 8.34 5.76
C ARG A 59 -4.22 8.75 5.78
N GLU A 60 -3.82 9.57 6.75
CA GLU A 60 -2.42 9.97 6.90
C GLU A 60 -1.53 8.77 7.25
N GLN A 61 -2.00 7.90 8.14
CA GLN A 61 -1.28 6.67 8.47
C GLN A 61 -1.10 5.80 7.23
N VAL A 62 -2.14 5.59 6.41
CA VAL A 62 -2.02 4.84 5.15
C VAL A 62 -1.02 5.49 4.20
N ARG A 63 -0.96 6.82 4.13
CA ARG A 63 0.02 7.54 3.30
C ARG A 63 1.45 7.36 3.79
N GLU A 64 1.70 7.39 5.09
CA GLU A 64 3.04 7.15 5.63
C GLU A 64 3.49 5.71 5.38
N ILE A 65 2.58 4.74 5.46
CA ILE A 65 2.88 3.36 5.09
C ILE A 65 3.20 3.25 3.58
N GLU A 66 2.40 3.88 2.70
CA GLU A 66 2.71 3.92 1.25
C GLU A 66 4.09 4.55 0.98
N LYS A 67 4.49 5.55 1.77
CA LYS A 67 5.78 6.23 1.65
C LYS A 67 6.94 5.35 2.12
N LYS A 68 6.80 4.61 3.22
CA LYS A 68 7.81 3.61 3.66
C LYS A 68 8.12 2.61 2.54
N VAL A 69 7.07 1.98 2.00
CA VAL A 69 7.20 1.01 0.89
C VAL A 69 7.86 1.64 -0.33
N ARG A 70 7.43 2.86 -0.70
CA ARG A 70 7.99 3.58 -1.84
C ARG A 70 9.47 3.94 -1.65
N THR A 71 9.90 4.26 -0.43
CA THR A 71 11.31 4.54 -0.15
C THR A 71 12.13 3.26 -0.25
N TYR A 72 11.66 2.17 0.35
CA TYR A 72 12.32 0.87 0.25
C TYR A 72 12.53 0.43 -1.21
N LEU A 73 11.46 0.50 -2.01
CA LEU A 73 11.49 0.17 -3.44
C LEU A 73 12.42 1.06 -4.28
N LYS A 74 12.76 2.26 -3.81
CA LYS A 74 13.72 3.13 -4.51
C LYS A 74 15.17 2.82 -4.14
N GLU A 75 15.39 2.33 -2.92
CA GLU A 75 16.73 2.04 -2.40
C GLU A 75 17.19 0.63 -2.79
N HIS A 76 16.25 -0.30 -3.02
CA HIS A 76 16.53 -1.71 -3.28
C HIS A 76 16.20 -2.18 -4.70
N CYS A 77 15.96 -1.25 -5.64
CA CYS A 77 15.61 -1.57 -7.04
C CYS A 77 16.49 -0.82 -8.05
#